data_AF-A0A7S1RMI7-F1
#
_entry.id   AF-A0A7S1RMI7-F1
#
_cell.length_a   1.000
_cell.length_b   1.000
_cell.length_c   1.000
_cell.angle_alpha   90.00
_cell.angle_beta   90.00
_cell.angle_gamma   90.00
#
_symmetry.space_group_name_H-M   'P 1'
#
loop_
_entity.id
_entity.type
_entity.pdbx_description
1 polymer ?
#
loop_
_entity_poly.entity_id
_entity_poly.type
_entity_poly.pdbx_seq_one_letter_code
_entity_poly.pdbx_strand_id
1 'polypeptide(L)'
;VWSFKTGLTLMKAYGEAIAEAVAGAQHASISVAGLEKGKLAELCEQVRSKVGKGAICQINMELFPKGFSCGGTAQAVEMLKPLAEQNGALQCKLLRTFGAIHTPLMEPVRVKMEAKLTEALPSMRPPRCDVYLNSTGKAIRKGAQPKELVGPLSAQASSPVLWEKCVSGMITMGIDEFYEVGPSKQLKAMMKRIDPSIWGRTKNVEV
;
A
#
# COMPACT_ATOMS: atom_id res chain seq x y z
N VAL A 1 17.25 9.14 -8.30
CA VAL A 1 17.01 7.69 -8.10
C VAL A 1 17.36 6.90 -9.35
N TRP A 2 16.62 6.93 -10.45
CA TRP A 2 16.98 6.23 -11.71
C TRP A 2 16.43 6.97 -12.93
N SER A 3 16.74 6.50 -14.15
CA SER A 3 16.17 7.04 -15.40
C SER A 3 14.71 6.60 -15.60
N PHE A 4 13.95 7.29 -16.46
CA PHE A 4 12.58 6.90 -16.81
C PHE A 4 12.52 5.48 -17.39
N LYS A 5 13.42 5.16 -18.33
CA LYS A 5 13.53 3.82 -18.93
C LYS A 5 13.76 2.75 -17.87
N THR A 6 14.70 2.97 -16.94
CA THR A 6 14.97 2.04 -15.83
C THR A 6 13.73 1.87 -14.95
N GLY A 7 13.02 2.97 -14.65
CA GLY A 7 11.78 2.92 -13.89
C GLY A 7 10.71 2.04 -14.56
N LEU A 8 10.51 2.19 -15.87
CA LEU A 8 9.59 1.34 -16.63
C LEU A 8 10.01 -0.14 -16.64
N THR A 9 11.31 -0.42 -16.76
CA THR A 9 11.82 -1.80 -16.69
C THR A 9 11.55 -2.43 -15.33
N LEU A 10 11.79 -1.70 -14.23
CA LEU A 10 11.49 -2.17 -12.87
C LEU A 10 9.98 -2.38 -12.66
N MET A 11 9.15 -1.47 -13.17
CA MET A 11 7.69 -1.59 -13.08
C MET A 11 7.14 -2.77 -13.88
N LYS A 12 7.69 -3.04 -15.06
CA LYS A 12 7.35 -4.24 -15.84
C LYS A 12 7.68 -5.50 -15.05
N ALA A 13 8.91 -5.60 -14.52
CA ALA A 13 9.34 -6.75 -13.72
C ALA A 13 8.46 -6.95 -12.46
N TYR A 14 8.06 -5.85 -11.82
CA TYR A 14 7.13 -5.90 -10.68
C TYR A 14 5.75 -6.45 -11.08
N GLY A 15 5.19 -5.95 -12.19
CA GLY A 15 3.90 -6.42 -12.71
C GLY A 15 3.92 -7.89 -13.10
N GLU A 16 4.97 -8.34 -13.79
CA GLU A 16 5.17 -9.75 -14.17
C GLU A 16 5.30 -10.62 -12.91
N ALA A 17 6.09 -10.20 -11.93
CA ALA A 17 6.25 -10.93 -10.67
C ALA A 17 4.94 -11.05 -9.88
N ILE A 18 4.10 -10.00 -9.84
CA ILE A 18 2.76 -10.06 -9.26
C ILE A 18 1.88 -11.04 -10.03
N ALA A 19 1.83 -10.93 -11.37
CA ALA A 19 1.00 -11.77 -12.20
C ALA A 19 1.31 -13.26 -11.98
N GLU A 20 2.61 -13.61 -11.91
CA GLU A 20 3.06 -14.95 -11.56
C GLU A 20 2.66 -15.36 -10.14
N ALA A 21 2.81 -14.47 -9.15
CA ALA A 21 2.48 -14.76 -7.75
C ALA A 21 0.98 -14.94 -7.48
N VAL A 22 0.11 -14.34 -8.31
CA VAL A 22 -1.35 -14.46 -8.18
C VAL A 22 -1.96 -15.48 -9.15
N ALA A 23 -1.18 -16.05 -10.08
CA ALA A 23 -1.67 -17.01 -11.06
C ALA A 23 -2.24 -18.25 -10.37
N GLY A 24 -3.54 -18.50 -10.56
CA GLY A 24 -4.25 -19.62 -9.93
C GLY A 24 -4.46 -19.50 -8.41
N ALA A 25 -4.06 -18.38 -7.80
CA ALA A 25 -4.13 -18.20 -6.36
C ALA A 25 -5.53 -17.73 -5.90
N GLN A 26 -6.02 -18.32 -4.82
CA GLN A 26 -7.29 -17.94 -4.19
C GLN A 26 -7.06 -16.80 -3.19
N HIS A 27 -6.76 -15.61 -3.72
CA HIS A 27 -6.50 -14.41 -2.92
C HIS A 27 -7.57 -13.35 -3.17
N ALA A 28 -7.88 -12.56 -2.13
CA ALA A 28 -8.81 -11.44 -2.26
C ALA A 28 -8.35 -10.24 -1.43
N SER A 29 -8.94 -9.09 -1.74
CA SER A 29 -8.82 -7.87 -0.94
C SER A 29 -10.18 -7.20 -0.75
N ILE A 30 -10.36 -6.49 0.36
CA ILE A 30 -11.59 -5.80 0.72
C ILE A 30 -11.25 -4.42 1.29
N SER A 31 -11.96 -3.39 0.83
CA SER A 31 -11.95 -2.07 1.46
C SER A 31 -12.94 -2.04 2.61
N VAL A 32 -12.50 -1.54 3.76
CA VAL A 32 -13.28 -1.39 4.99
C VAL A 32 -13.16 0.04 5.50
N ALA A 33 -14.30 0.70 5.73
CA ALA A 33 -14.34 2.02 6.34
C ALA A 33 -15.27 2.07 7.55
N GLY A 34 -14.92 2.88 8.54
CA GLY A 34 -15.74 3.16 9.74
C GLY A 34 -15.27 2.48 11.02
N LEU A 35 -14.39 1.49 10.94
CA LEU A 35 -13.83 0.80 12.11
C LEU A 35 -12.51 1.41 12.56
N GLU A 36 -12.21 1.30 13.86
CA GLU A 36 -10.87 1.56 14.38
C GLU A 36 -9.89 0.46 13.94
N LYS A 37 -8.61 0.82 13.77
CA LYS A 37 -7.55 -0.11 13.34
C LYS A 37 -7.48 -1.35 14.23
N GLY A 38 -7.50 -1.16 15.55
CA GLY A 38 -7.44 -2.25 16.52
C GLY A 38 -8.61 -3.22 16.37
N LYS A 39 -9.83 -2.68 16.29
CA LYS A 39 -11.03 -3.48 16.07
C LYS A 39 -10.96 -4.27 14.75
N LEU A 40 -10.56 -3.63 13.65
CA LEU A 40 -10.43 -4.32 12.36
C LEU A 40 -9.37 -5.43 12.41
N ALA A 41 -8.24 -5.20 13.09
CA ALA A 41 -7.20 -6.21 13.29
C ALA A 41 -7.70 -7.41 14.11
N GLU A 42 -8.50 -7.18 15.15
CA GLU A 42 -9.16 -8.25 15.91
C GLU A 42 -10.10 -9.09 15.02
N LEU A 43 -10.91 -8.45 14.17
CA LEU A 43 -11.81 -9.16 13.25
C LEU A 43 -11.02 -9.99 12.22
N CYS A 44 -9.92 -9.45 11.71
CA CYS A 44 -9.00 -10.21 10.86
C CYS A 44 -8.45 -11.46 11.56
N GLU A 45 -8.05 -11.35 12.84
CA GLU A 45 -7.60 -12.51 13.62
C GLU A 45 -8.73 -13.52 13.82
N GLN A 46 -9.93 -13.10 14.25
CA GLN A 46 -11.07 -13.99 14.44
C GLN A 46 -11.39 -14.82 13.19
N VAL A 47 -11.35 -14.17 12.03
CA VAL A 47 -11.52 -14.83 10.74
C VAL A 47 -10.40 -15.85 10.48
N ARG A 48 -9.13 -15.48 10.70
CA ARG A 48 -8.00 -16.41 10.54
C ARG A 48 -8.15 -17.63 11.44
N SER A 49 -8.47 -17.43 12.72
CA SER A 49 -8.66 -18.53 13.68
C SER A 49 -9.81 -19.45 13.26
N LYS A 50 -10.89 -18.88 12.70
CA LYS A 50 -12.06 -19.65 12.22
C LYS A 50 -11.79 -20.45 10.95
N VAL A 51 -11.01 -19.91 10.00
CA VAL A 51 -10.59 -20.67 8.79
C VAL A 51 -9.59 -21.77 9.16
N GLY A 52 -8.65 -21.44 10.05
CA GLY A 52 -7.60 -22.35 10.48
C GLY A 52 -6.28 -22.18 9.72
N LYS A 53 -5.49 -23.25 9.68
CA LYS A 53 -4.09 -23.23 9.25
C LYS A 53 -3.95 -22.72 7.80
N GLY A 54 -3.04 -21.77 7.59
CA GLY A 54 -2.75 -21.19 6.28
C GLY A 54 -3.64 -20.02 5.89
N ALA A 55 -4.62 -19.65 6.73
CA ALA A 55 -5.44 -18.47 6.49
C ALA A 55 -4.63 -17.18 6.66
N ILE A 56 -4.69 -16.32 5.66
CA ILE A 56 -4.16 -14.96 5.73
C ILE A 56 -5.34 -14.02 5.61
N CYS A 57 -5.41 -13.00 6.45
CA CYS A 57 -6.35 -11.90 6.36
C CYS A 57 -5.81 -10.80 7.25
N GLN A 58 -5.34 -9.69 6.70
CA GLN A 58 -4.75 -8.61 7.50
C GLN A 58 -4.95 -7.27 6.82
N ILE A 59 -4.83 -6.18 7.58
CA ILE A 59 -4.75 -4.84 7.01
C ILE A 59 -3.51 -4.77 6.10
N ASN A 60 -3.73 -4.49 4.82
CA ASN A 60 -2.69 -4.37 3.81
C ASN A 60 -2.55 -2.93 3.28
N MET A 61 -3.49 -2.04 3.58
CA MET A 61 -3.37 -0.61 3.33
C MET A 61 -4.04 0.21 4.44
N GLU A 62 -3.34 1.24 4.92
CA GLU A 62 -3.81 2.27 5.85
C GLU A 62 -3.95 3.57 5.05
N LEU A 63 -5.18 3.91 4.66
CA LEU A 63 -5.46 4.93 3.65
C LEU A 63 -5.84 6.29 4.28
N PHE A 64 -6.66 6.27 5.33
CA PHE A 64 -7.10 7.47 6.05
C PHE A 64 -7.71 7.02 7.39
N PRO A 65 -8.00 7.94 8.33
CA PRO A 65 -8.62 7.59 9.61
C PRO A 65 -9.87 6.73 9.42
N LYS A 66 -9.85 5.53 10.02
CA LYS A 66 -10.91 4.51 9.89
C LYS A 66 -11.16 4.06 8.44
N GLY A 67 -10.14 4.10 7.59
CA GLY A 67 -10.18 3.73 6.18
C GLY A 67 -9.04 2.81 5.82
N PHE A 68 -9.36 1.55 5.59
CA PHE A 68 -8.38 0.48 5.41
C PHE A 68 -8.71 -0.37 4.18
N SER A 69 -7.70 -1.09 3.72
CA SER A 69 -7.87 -2.30 2.94
C SER A 69 -7.35 -3.49 3.75
N CYS A 70 -8.03 -4.62 3.64
CA CYS A 70 -7.55 -5.91 4.13
C CYS A 70 -7.32 -6.84 2.94
N GLY A 71 -6.25 -7.62 2.99
CA GLY A 71 -5.91 -8.61 1.98
C GLY A 71 -5.57 -9.96 2.60
N GLY A 72 -5.78 -11.03 1.85
CA GLY A 72 -5.43 -12.38 2.28
C GLY A 72 -5.99 -13.48 1.39
N THR A 73 -6.17 -14.67 1.96
CA THR A 73 -6.83 -15.79 1.27
C THR A 73 -8.31 -15.46 1.05
N ALA A 74 -8.86 -15.87 -0.09
CA ALA A 74 -10.20 -15.51 -0.53
C ALA A 74 -11.26 -15.85 0.52
N GLN A 75 -11.25 -17.10 1.02
CA GLN A 75 -12.15 -17.56 2.07
C GLN A 75 -12.11 -16.69 3.33
N ALA A 76 -10.92 -16.28 3.77
CA ALA A 76 -10.79 -15.46 4.96
C ALA A 76 -11.34 -14.04 4.71
N VAL A 77 -10.94 -13.40 3.61
CA VAL A 77 -11.40 -12.05 3.27
C VAL A 77 -12.91 -11.99 3.02
N GLU A 78 -13.50 -13.02 2.42
CA GLU A 78 -14.95 -13.11 2.22
C GLU A 78 -15.72 -13.21 3.54
N MET A 79 -15.20 -13.96 4.52
CA MET A 79 -15.78 -14.01 5.86
C MET A 79 -15.59 -12.71 6.66
N LEU A 80 -14.55 -11.93 6.37
CA LEU A 80 -14.34 -10.64 7.02
C LEU A 80 -15.46 -9.64 6.70
N LYS A 81 -16.02 -9.68 5.49
CA LYS A 81 -17.06 -8.72 5.06
C LYS A 81 -18.27 -8.67 6.01
N PRO A 82 -19.06 -9.75 6.17
CA PRO A 82 -20.24 -9.71 7.03
C PRO A 82 -19.86 -9.46 8.50
N LEU A 83 -18.70 -9.95 8.94
CA LEU A 83 -18.23 -9.73 10.30
C LEU A 83 -17.93 -8.25 10.57
N ALA A 84 -17.29 -7.57 9.63
CA ALA A 84 -17.01 -6.13 9.72
C ALA A 84 -18.30 -5.30 9.70
N GLU A 85 -19.24 -5.62 8.80
CA GLU A 85 -20.55 -4.96 8.71
C GLU A 85 -21.33 -5.10 10.03
N GLN A 86 -21.39 -6.30 10.62
CA GLN A 86 -22.04 -6.56 11.91
C GLN A 86 -21.38 -5.82 13.09
N ASN A 87 -20.09 -5.47 12.97
CA ASN A 87 -19.33 -4.77 14.01
C ASN A 87 -19.25 -3.25 13.77
N GLY A 88 -20.10 -2.71 12.89
CA GLY A 88 -20.24 -1.26 12.70
C GLY A 88 -19.36 -0.66 11.61
N ALA A 89 -18.83 -1.46 10.68
CA ALA A 89 -18.24 -0.90 9.46
C ALA A 89 -19.31 -0.14 8.66
N LEU A 90 -19.00 1.09 8.27
CA LEU A 90 -19.88 1.93 7.47
C LEU A 90 -19.89 1.51 6.00
N GLN A 91 -18.80 0.92 5.53
CA GLN A 91 -18.66 0.44 4.17
C GLN A 91 -17.70 -0.75 4.11
N CYS A 92 -18.11 -1.82 3.43
CA CYS A 92 -17.27 -2.97 3.10
C CYS A 92 -17.44 -3.34 1.61
N LYS A 93 -16.35 -3.29 0.83
CA LYS A 93 -16.39 -3.56 -0.62
C LYS A 93 -15.23 -4.45 -1.04
N LEU A 94 -15.55 -5.64 -1.57
CA LEU A 94 -14.56 -6.49 -2.23
C LEU A 94 -13.94 -5.75 -3.41
N LEU A 95 -12.62 -5.82 -3.50
CA LEU A 95 -11.84 -5.12 -4.50
C LEU A 95 -11.55 -6.04 -5.69
N ARG A 96 -11.73 -5.52 -6.90
CA ARG A 96 -11.33 -6.17 -8.15
C ARG A 96 -9.83 -5.93 -8.41
N THR A 97 -8.99 -6.13 -7.40
CA THR A 97 -7.54 -5.95 -7.48
C THR A 97 -6.85 -7.26 -7.83
N PHE A 98 -5.59 -7.17 -8.27
CA PHE A 98 -4.72 -8.31 -8.51
C PHE A 98 -4.35 -9.02 -7.20
N GLY A 99 -5.27 -9.80 -6.63
CA GLY A 99 -5.06 -10.57 -5.41
C GLY A 99 -4.84 -9.73 -4.14
N ALA A 100 -4.13 -10.34 -3.18
CA ALA A 100 -3.83 -9.81 -1.86
C ALA A 100 -2.42 -9.20 -1.78
N ILE A 101 -2.16 -8.17 -2.60
CA ILE A 101 -0.90 -7.43 -2.58
C ILE A 101 -0.66 -6.75 -1.22
N HIS A 102 0.60 -6.45 -0.88
CA HIS A 102 0.97 -5.84 0.42
C HIS A 102 0.69 -6.77 1.62
N THR A 103 0.75 -8.07 1.38
CA THR A 103 0.67 -9.12 2.41
C THR A 103 1.85 -10.07 2.29
N PRO A 104 2.12 -10.93 3.30
CA PRO A 104 3.13 -11.97 3.22
C PRO A 104 2.99 -12.91 2.01
N LEU A 105 1.80 -13.01 1.39
CA LEU A 105 1.58 -13.79 0.17
C LEU A 105 2.43 -13.28 -1.02
N MET A 106 2.91 -12.04 -0.97
CA MET A 106 3.76 -11.42 -1.99
C MET A 106 5.26 -11.55 -1.71
N GLU A 107 5.68 -12.40 -0.76
CA GLU A 107 7.10 -12.62 -0.48
C GLU A 107 7.94 -12.99 -1.72
N PRO A 108 7.45 -13.83 -2.65
CA PRO A 108 8.19 -14.10 -3.90
C PRO A 108 8.42 -12.85 -4.75
N VAL A 109 7.49 -11.88 -4.72
CA VAL A 109 7.61 -10.60 -5.43
C VAL A 109 8.67 -9.72 -4.76
N ARG A 110 8.71 -9.68 -3.43
CA ARG A 110 9.75 -8.96 -2.66
C ARG A 110 11.15 -9.42 -3.09
N VAL A 111 11.39 -10.74 -3.09
CA VAL A 111 12.70 -11.32 -3.44
C VAL A 111 13.11 -10.97 -4.88
N LYS A 112 12.19 -11.10 -5.84
CA LYS A 112 12.46 -10.72 -7.24
C LYS A 112 12.80 -9.24 -7.38
N MET A 113 12.04 -8.37 -6.69
CA MET A 113 12.30 -6.93 -6.74
C MET A 113 13.60 -6.54 -6.06
N GLU A 114 13.97 -7.20 -4.96
CA GLU A 114 15.26 -6.98 -4.29
C GLU A 114 16.43 -7.28 -5.23
N ALA A 115 16.37 -8.40 -5.96
CA ALA A 115 17.36 -8.74 -6.98
C ALA A 115 17.43 -7.68 -8.08
N LYS A 116 16.27 -7.25 -8.63
CA LYS A 116 16.22 -6.24 -9.70
C LYS A 116 16.66 -4.84 -9.28
N LEU A 117 16.36 -4.45 -8.05
CA LEU A 117 16.82 -3.18 -7.48
C LEU A 117 18.33 -3.21 -7.19
N THR A 118 18.85 -4.35 -6.75
CA THR A 118 20.30 -4.56 -6.54
C THR A 118 21.05 -4.50 -7.88
N GLU A 119 20.52 -5.14 -8.92
CA GLU A 119 21.06 -5.06 -10.29
C GLU A 119 21.08 -3.62 -10.81
N ALA A 120 20.04 -2.83 -10.53
CA ALA A 120 19.96 -1.43 -10.93
C ALA A 120 20.85 -0.50 -10.10
N LEU A 121 21.28 -0.90 -8.90
CA LEU A 121 21.94 -0.04 -7.91
C LEU A 121 23.14 0.76 -8.45
N PRO A 122 24.06 0.20 -9.26
CA PRO A 122 25.19 0.97 -9.81
C PRO A 122 24.78 2.16 -10.67
N SER A 123 23.59 2.11 -11.27
CA SER A 123 23.03 3.19 -12.10
C SER A 123 22.16 4.18 -11.31
N MET A 124 21.90 3.88 -10.04
CA MET A 124 21.04 4.71 -9.21
C MET A 124 21.77 5.97 -8.73
N ARG A 125 21.01 7.06 -8.60
CA ARG A 125 21.48 8.35 -8.09
C ARG A 125 20.72 8.73 -6.82
N PRO A 126 21.31 9.52 -5.90
CA PRO A 126 20.61 10.02 -4.74
C PRO A 126 19.25 10.66 -5.09
N PRO A 127 18.24 10.57 -4.22
CA PRO A 127 16.96 11.24 -4.43
C PRO A 127 17.15 12.76 -4.41
N ARG A 128 16.41 13.47 -5.28
CA ARG A 128 16.50 14.94 -5.41
C ARG A 128 15.55 15.70 -4.47
N CYS A 129 14.62 14.98 -3.86
CA CYS A 129 13.64 15.44 -2.88
C CYS A 129 13.48 14.33 -1.82
N ASP A 130 12.82 14.66 -0.71
CA ASP A 130 12.43 13.65 0.27
C ASP A 130 11.41 12.70 -0.35
N VAL A 131 11.57 11.40 -0.12
CA VAL A 131 10.71 10.34 -0.65
C VAL A 131 10.09 9.59 0.51
N TYR A 132 8.77 9.69 0.66
CA TYR A 132 8.02 8.94 1.66
C TYR A 132 7.74 7.53 1.18
N LEU A 133 8.09 6.55 2.01
CA LEU A 133 8.02 5.13 1.68
C LEU A 133 6.86 4.48 2.42
N ASN A 134 5.88 3.99 1.66
CA ASN A 134 4.69 3.36 2.21
C ASN A 134 5.02 2.15 3.11
N SER A 135 6.08 1.39 2.82
CA SER A 135 6.51 0.23 3.61
C SER A 135 6.97 0.58 5.04
N THR A 136 7.40 1.83 5.27
CA THR A 136 7.90 2.27 6.59
C THR A 136 7.07 3.41 7.20
N GLY A 137 6.33 4.13 6.36
CA GLY A 137 5.64 5.38 6.72
C GLY A 137 6.61 6.51 7.06
N LYS A 138 7.85 6.46 6.55
CA LYS A 138 8.92 7.42 6.82
C LYS A 138 9.50 7.97 5.52
N ALA A 139 10.14 9.13 5.61
CA ALA A 139 10.87 9.72 4.51
C ALA A 139 12.32 9.22 4.45
N ILE A 140 12.77 8.86 3.25
CA ILE A 140 14.19 8.93 2.89
C ILE A 140 14.48 10.36 2.44
N ARG A 141 15.49 10.99 3.04
CA ARG A 141 15.83 12.38 2.77
C ARG A 141 16.51 12.55 1.42
N LYS A 142 16.36 13.73 0.84
CA LYS A 142 17.15 14.20 -0.31
C LYS A 142 18.64 13.93 -0.04
N GLY A 143 19.34 13.42 -1.06
CA GLY A 143 20.78 13.15 -0.96
C GLY A 143 21.17 11.86 -0.25
N ALA A 144 20.22 11.09 0.29
CA ALA A 144 20.50 9.78 0.88
C ALA A 144 21.18 8.82 -0.12
N GLN A 145 21.90 7.84 0.40
CA GLN A 145 22.61 6.87 -0.45
C GLN A 145 21.59 6.01 -1.19
N PRO A 146 21.78 5.76 -2.50
CA PRO A 146 20.82 4.98 -3.28
C PRO A 146 20.53 3.58 -2.72
N LYS A 147 21.51 2.96 -2.07
CA LYS A 147 21.37 1.63 -1.44
C LYS A 147 20.30 1.59 -0.35
N GLU A 148 20.03 2.73 0.30
CA GLU A 148 19.02 2.84 1.36
C GLU A 148 17.59 2.65 0.83
N LEU A 149 17.37 2.82 -0.48
CA LEU A 149 16.08 2.62 -1.13
C LEU A 149 15.79 1.15 -1.43
N VAL A 150 16.80 0.29 -1.59
CA VAL A 150 16.62 -1.09 -2.08
C VAL A 150 15.71 -1.89 -1.17
N GLY A 151 16.02 -1.95 0.13
CA GLY A 151 15.25 -2.71 1.11
C GLY A 151 13.80 -2.24 1.24
N PRO A 152 13.53 -0.94 1.48
CA PRO A 152 12.16 -0.46 1.62
C PRO A 152 11.32 -0.59 0.34
N LEU A 153 11.92 -0.42 -0.84
CA LEU A 153 11.22 -0.57 -2.11
C LEU A 153 10.90 -2.03 -2.43
N SER A 154 11.82 -2.97 -2.17
CA SER A 154 11.53 -4.40 -2.34
C SER A 154 10.46 -4.85 -1.34
N ALA A 155 10.59 -4.44 -0.07
CA ALA A 155 9.64 -4.75 1.00
C ALA A 155 8.22 -4.24 0.72
N GLN A 156 8.05 -3.21 -0.14
CA GLN A 156 6.73 -2.68 -0.49
C GLN A 156 5.78 -3.74 -1.04
N ALA A 157 6.30 -4.77 -1.71
CA ALA A 157 5.49 -5.85 -2.27
C ALA A 157 4.69 -6.60 -1.19
N SER A 158 5.33 -6.89 -0.06
CA SER A 158 4.78 -7.74 1.02
C SER A 158 4.48 -6.99 2.33
N SER A 159 4.75 -5.68 2.37
CA SER A 159 4.46 -4.82 3.52
C SER A 159 3.22 -3.95 3.29
N PRO A 160 2.44 -3.64 4.34
CA PRO A 160 1.29 -2.75 4.22
C PRO A 160 1.63 -1.38 3.65
N VAL A 161 0.67 -0.78 2.95
CA VAL A 161 0.77 0.61 2.48
C VAL A 161 0.40 1.55 3.62
N LEU A 162 1.37 2.28 4.19
CA LEU A 162 1.15 3.24 5.27
C LEU A 162 0.89 4.66 4.75
N TRP A 163 -0.11 4.82 3.87
CA TRP A 163 -0.39 6.08 3.18
C TRP A 163 -0.80 7.20 4.13
N GLU A 164 -1.75 6.94 5.04
CA GLU A 164 -2.19 7.90 6.05
C GLU A 164 -1.01 8.46 6.83
N LYS A 165 -0.12 7.57 7.30
CA LYS A 165 1.07 7.94 8.06
C LYS A 165 2.04 8.80 7.24
N CYS A 166 2.27 8.48 5.98
CA CYS A 166 3.10 9.29 5.09
C CYS A 166 2.54 10.71 4.94
N VAL A 167 1.25 10.83 4.63
CA VAL A 167 0.60 12.13 4.40
C VAL A 167 0.52 12.95 5.68
N SER A 168 0.11 12.36 6.81
CA SER A 168 0.09 13.04 8.10
C SER A 168 1.49 13.49 8.54
N GLY A 169 2.53 12.72 8.21
CA GLY A 169 3.92 13.12 8.40
C GLY A 169 4.31 14.36 7.59
N MET A 170 3.91 14.41 6.31
CA MET A 170 4.12 15.59 5.46
C MET A 170 3.42 16.84 6.03
N ILE A 171 2.15 16.71 6.43
CA ILE A 171 1.37 17.81 7.01
C ILE A 171 2.00 18.30 8.32
N THR A 172 2.45 17.38 9.18
CA THR A 172 3.13 17.73 10.45
C THR A 172 4.45 18.48 10.22
N MET A 173 5.12 18.23 9.09
CA MET A 173 6.31 18.96 8.67
C MET A 173 6.00 20.34 8.05
N GLY A 174 4.74 20.76 7.99
CA GLY A 174 4.32 22.03 7.43
C GLY A 174 4.13 22.02 5.91
N ILE A 175 4.12 20.85 5.26
CA ILE A 175 3.76 20.75 3.84
C ILE A 175 2.25 20.92 3.72
N ASP A 176 1.84 21.88 2.90
CA ASP A 176 0.46 22.35 2.90
C ASP A 176 -0.15 22.53 1.49
N GLU A 177 0.67 22.40 0.46
CA GLU A 177 0.27 22.24 -0.93
C GLU A 177 0.56 20.82 -1.42
N PHE A 178 -0.41 20.20 -2.08
CA PHE A 178 -0.30 18.84 -2.62
C PHE A 178 -0.74 18.82 -4.08
N TYR A 179 -0.06 18.00 -4.88
CA TYR A 179 -0.36 17.82 -6.30
C TYR A 179 -0.51 16.32 -6.59
N GLU A 180 -1.73 15.85 -6.89
CA GLU A 180 -1.99 14.50 -7.39
C GLU A 180 -1.72 14.50 -8.90
N VAL A 181 -0.67 13.81 -9.33
CA VAL A 181 -0.28 13.71 -10.73
C VAL A 181 -0.77 12.38 -11.30
N GLY A 182 -1.65 12.42 -12.30
CA GLY A 182 -2.23 11.21 -12.90
C GLY A 182 -3.68 11.39 -13.36
N PRO A 183 -4.27 10.35 -13.99
CA PRO A 183 -5.61 10.43 -14.58
C PRO A 183 -6.75 10.35 -13.53
N SER A 184 -6.44 10.01 -12.28
CA SER A 184 -7.41 9.80 -11.21
C SER A 184 -7.46 10.97 -10.23
N LYS A 185 -8.46 10.97 -9.34
CA LYS A 185 -8.60 11.95 -8.25
C LYS A 185 -8.70 11.26 -6.88
N GLN A 186 -8.20 10.03 -6.80
CA GLN A 186 -8.39 9.16 -5.65
C GLN A 186 -7.55 9.63 -4.46
N LEU A 187 -6.32 10.08 -4.68
CA LEU A 187 -5.46 10.57 -3.59
C LEU A 187 -6.04 11.84 -2.97
N LYS A 188 -6.54 12.77 -3.80
CA LYS A 188 -7.27 13.96 -3.34
C LYS A 188 -8.56 13.57 -2.61
N ALA A 189 -9.32 12.59 -3.10
CA ALA A 189 -10.51 12.12 -2.39
C ALA A 189 -10.17 11.56 -1.00
N MET A 190 -9.07 10.81 -0.87
CA MET A 190 -8.57 10.33 0.43
C MET A 190 -8.07 11.47 1.31
N MET A 191 -7.42 12.51 0.75
CA MET A 191 -6.99 13.68 1.51
C MET A 191 -8.16 14.33 2.26
N LYS A 192 -9.36 14.39 1.68
CA LYS A 192 -10.56 14.91 2.38
C LYS A 192 -10.87 14.17 3.69
N ARG A 193 -10.51 12.90 3.78
CA ARG A 193 -10.71 12.04 4.96
C ARG A 193 -9.55 12.15 5.95
N ILE A 194 -8.37 12.59 5.50
CA ILE A 194 -7.18 12.82 6.34
C ILE A 194 -7.23 14.23 6.94
N ASP A 195 -7.35 15.24 6.08
CA ASP A 195 -7.39 16.65 6.47
C ASP A 195 -8.23 17.48 5.45
N PRO A 196 -9.44 17.93 5.83
CA PRO A 196 -10.31 18.73 4.97
C PRO A 196 -9.72 20.10 4.55
N SER A 197 -8.85 20.69 5.36
CA SER A 197 -8.18 21.97 5.04
C SER A 197 -7.14 21.76 3.94
N ILE A 198 -6.31 20.73 4.08
CA ILE A 198 -5.29 20.36 3.08
C ILE A 198 -5.94 19.87 1.78
N TRP A 199 -7.09 19.19 1.85
CA TRP A 199 -7.86 18.81 0.67
C TRP A 199 -8.20 20.01 -0.24
N GLY A 200 -8.57 21.15 0.35
CA GLY A 200 -8.85 22.39 -0.39
C GLY A 200 -7.64 22.93 -1.15
N ARG A 201 -6.43 22.63 -0.68
CA ARG A 201 -5.14 23.01 -1.27
C ARG A 201 -4.51 21.92 -2.13
N THR A 202 -5.15 20.75 -2.23
CA THR A 202 -4.69 19.66 -3.08
C THR A 202 -5.18 19.87 -4.51
N LYS A 203 -4.29 19.91 -5.49
CA LYS A 203 -4.60 20.09 -6.92
C LYS A 203 -4.40 18.76 -7.67
N ASN A 204 -5.25 18.48 -8.66
CA ASN A 204 -5.03 17.38 -9.57
C ASN A 204 -4.30 17.92 -10.81
N VAL A 205 -3.33 17.16 -11.32
CA VAL A 205 -2.55 17.47 -12.51
C VAL A 205 -2.74 16.31 -13.48
N GLU A 206 -3.45 16.59 -14.57
CA GLU A 206 -3.62 15.63 -15.67
C GLU A 206 -2.31 15.52 -16.46
N VAL A 207 -1.96 14.29 -16.85
CA VAL A 207 -0.71 13.93 -17.56
C VAL A 207 -1.00 12.99 -18.71
#